data_AF-A0A3Q2CQB1-F1
#
_entry.id   AF-A0A3Q2CQB1-F1
#
_cell.length_a   1.000
_cell.length_b   1.000
_cell.length_c   1.000
_cell.angle_alpha   90.00
_cell.angle_beta   90.00
_cell.angle_gamma   90.00
#
_symmetry.space_group_name_H-M   'P 1'
#
loop_
_entity.id
_entity.type
_entity.pdbx_description
1 polymer ?
#
loop_
_entity_poly.entity_id
_entity_poly.type
_entity_poly.pdbx_seq_one_letter_code
_entity_poly.pdbx_strand_id
1 'polypeptide(L)'
;FVHSGPEKKKEVVSHQGNAIKMFMRGRPITMFIPSDVENYDDVRTELPPERLKLEWVYGYRGRDCRANVYLLPTGEIVYFIASVAVLFNYEERTQRHYLGHTDCIKCLAIHPDKIRIATGQIAGVDKDGRALQPHVRVWDSVSLSTLQVIGLGTFERGVGSLAFSKDSGQHLGVIDDCNDHMLTVWEWQKKSKITTTDVVLAVEFHPTDPATIVTCGKFHIFFWSWNGTSLLRKQGLFGNHDRPKFIQCLTFRTNGDILTGDSAGQLLVWTRTLAEAHEKGVFCMCELRSGCLLTGGAKDRRVVLWDHQLHLDRDLEVPDQYGHIRALAEGKGDEFLVGTSRNFILRGTFNDGFQVEVQGHTDELWGLATHPSRELFLTCAQDQLVCLWNSVDHSLQWSRNCCHGDPLVFSGIKTRDIW
;
A
#
# COMPACT_ATOMS: atom_id res chain seq x y z
N PHE A 1 -19.96 30.82 9.43
CA PHE A 1 -19.54 31.89 8.51
C PHE A 1 -19.48 31.32 7.11
N VAL A 2 -20.40 31.76 6.26
CA VAL A 2 -20.51 31.36 4.86
C VAL A 2 -19.36 32.03 4.12
N HIS A 3 -18.34 31.27 3.74
CA HIS A 3 -17.32 31.75 2.80
C HIS A 3 -17.71 31.30 1.40
N SER A 4 -18.22 32.27 0.63
CA SER A 4 -18.30 32.24 -0.82
C SER A 4 -16.89 32.00 -1.38
N GLY A 5 -16.62 30.78 -1.82
CA GLY A 5 -15.47 30.50 -2.69
C GLY A 5 -15.59 31.24 -4.03
N PRO A 6 -14.50 31.32 -4.81
CA PRO A 6 -14.52 32.01 -6.09
C PRO A 6 -15.61 31.39 -6.97
N GLU A 7 -16.44 32.23 -7.58
CA GLU A 7 -17.44 31.80 -8.56
C GLU A 7 -16.74 30.91 -9.59
N LYS A 8 -17.16 29.63 -9.66
CA LYS A 8 -16.88 28.82 -10.84
C LYS A 8 -17.32 29.66 -12.03
N LYS A 9 -16.41 29.93 -12.97
CA LYS A 9 -16.79 30.44 -14.28
C LYS A 9 -17.88 29.51 -14.78
N LYS A 10 -19.14 29.96 -14.72
CA LYS A 10 -20.26 29.26 -15.34
C LYS A 10 -19.83 29.04 -16.79
N GLU A 11 -19.90 27.81 -17.26
CA GLU A 11 -19.78 27.54 -18.67
C GLU A 11 -20.79 28.45 -19.36
N VAL A 12 -20.30 29.42 -20.13
CA VAL A 12 -21.16 30.35 -20.84
C VAL A 12 -21.71 29.58 -22.02
N VAL A 13 -22.78 28.84 -21.79
CA VAL A 13 -23.54 28.21 -22.85
C VAL A 13 -24.22 29.35 -23.61
N SER A 14 -23.84 29.53 -24.87
CA SER A 14 -24.48 30.48 -25.78
C SER A 14 -25.21 29.69 -26.85
N HIS A 15 -26.52 29.93 -26.96
CA HIS A 15 -27.36 29.34 -27.98
C HIS A 15 -27.25 30.15 -29.26
N GLN A 16 -26.88 29.51 -30.37
CA GLN A 16 -26.90 30.10 -31.70
C GLN A 16 -27.49 29.08 -32.67
N GLY A 17 -28.80 29.13 -32.90
CA GLY A 17 -29.52 28.13 -33.70
C GLY A 17 -29.52 26.74 -33.02
N ASN A 18 -29.45 25.67 -33.81
CA ASN A 18 -29.43 24.27 -33.33
C ASN A 18 -28.07 23.81 -32.77
N ALA A 19 -27.33 24.70 -32.10
CA ALA A 19 -26.01 24.37 -31.58
C ALA A 19 -25.72 25.01 -30.22
N ILE A 20 -24.96 24.28 -29.43
CA ILE A 20 -24.47 24.62 -28.09
C ILE A 20 -22.98 24.90 -28.20
N LYS A 21 -22.53 26.05 -27.71
CA LYS A 21 -21.09 26.33 -27.57
C LYS A 21 -20.63 26.11 -26.13
N MET A 22 -19.71 25.16 -25.95
CA MET A 22 -19.00 24.94 -24.69
C MET A 22 -17.60 25.55 -24.78
N PHE A 23 -17.15 26.22 -23.72
CA PHE A 23 -15.83 26.87 -23.71
C PHE A 23 -14.83 26.06 -22.91
N MET A 24 -13.88 25.42 -23.59
CA MET A 24 -12.79 24.68 -22.96
C MET A 24 -11.52 25.53 -22.99
N ARG A 25 -11.07 25.98 -21.81
CA ARG A 25 -9.90 26.88 -21.66
C ARG A 25 -9.98 28.13 -22.56
N GLY A 26 -11.19 28.68 -22.70
CA GLY A 26 -11.47 29.86 -23.53
C GLY A 26 -11.66 29.59 -25.03
N ARG A 27 -11.43 28.35 -25.51
CA ARG A 27 -11.71 27.95 -26.89
C ARG A 27 -13.15 27.45 -27.02
N PRO A 28 -13.95 27.94 -27.97
CA PRO A 28 -15.30 27.45 -28.19
C PRO A 28 -15.29 26.09 -28.90
N ILE A 29 -16.08 25.16 -28.40
CA ILE A 29 -16.41 23.88 -29.00
C ILE A 29 -17.90 23.91 -29.33
N THR A 30 -18.22 23.84 -30.62
CA THR A 30 -19.61 23.82 -31.10
C THR A 30 -20.12 22.38 -31.14
N MET A 31 -21.23 22.12 -30.46
CA MET A 31 -21.92 20.84 -30.42
C MET A 31 -23.30 21.02 -31.06
N PHE A 32 -23.62 20.21 -32.07
CA PHE A 32 -24.88 20.32 -32.79
C PHE A 32 -25.96 19.48 -32.11
N ILE A 33 -27.13 20.08 -31.94
CA ILE A 33 -28.31 19.44 -31.38
C ILE A 33 -28.99 18.65 -32.51
N PRO A 34 -29.42 17.40 -32.27
CA PRO A 34 -30.24 16.65 -33.21
C PRO A 34 -31.49 17.44 -33.65
N SER A 35 -31.89 17.31 -34.90
CA SER A 35 -32.98 18.11 -35.49
C SER A 35 -34.37 17.79 -34.93
N ASP A 36 -34.53 16.66 -34.25
CA ASP A 36 -35.74 16.18 -33.57
C ASP A 36 -35.91 16.71 -32.14
N VAL A 37 -34.95 17.51 -31.65
CA VAL A 37 -35.02 18.15 -30.32
C VAL A 37 -35.38 19.62 -30.47
N GLU A 38 -36.65 19.95 -30.23
CA GLU A 38 -37.18 21.32 -30.42
C GLU A 38 -36.93 22.26 -29.24
N ASN A 39 -36.88 21.73 -28.00
CA ASN A 39 -36.76 22.52 -26.77
C ASN A 39 -35.64 21.99 -25.85
N TYR A 40 -34.39 22.08 -26.30
CA TYR A 40 -33.23 21.61 -25.52
C TYR A 40 -33.14 22.30 -24.15
N ASP A 41 -33.53 23.57 -24.04
CA ASP A 41 -33.47 24.34 -22.79
C ASP A 41 -34.42 23.82 -21.70
N ASP A 42 -35.48 23.11 -22.11
CA ASP A 42 -36.42 22.46 -21.19
C ASP A 42 -35.94 21.08 -20.73
N VAL A 43 -34.86 20.55 -21.33
CA VAL A 43 -34.22 19.29 -20.92
C VAL A 43 -33.47 19.54 -19.60
N ARG A 44 -34.22 19.46 -18.50
CA ARG A 44 -33.64 19.43 -17.15
C ARG A 44 -32.73 18.22 -17.01
N THR A 45 -31.47 18.47 -16.71
CA THR A 45 -30.53 17.43 -16.32
C THR A 45 -30.81 17.01 -14.88
N GLU A 46 -31.61 15.96 -14.73
CA GLU A 46 -31.78 15.28 -13.44
C GLU A 46 -30.55 14.41 -13.14
N LEU A 47 -30.33 14.14 -11.85
CA LEU A 47 -29.30 13.17 -11.47
C LEU A 47 -29.75 11.78 -11.95
N PRO A 48 -28.82 10.92 -12.43
CA PRO A 48 -29.13 9.53 -12.72
C PRO A 48 -29.78 8.84 -11.51
N PRO A 49 -30.80 8.00 -11.73
CA PRO A 49 -31.40 7.24 -10.64
C PRO A 49 -30.44 6.18 -10.06
N GLU A 50 -29.45 5.75 -10.84
CA GLU A 50 -28.43 4.78 -10.44
C GLU A 50 -27.33 5.40 -9.58
N ARG A 51 -26.72 4.58 -8.73
CA ARG A 51 -25.55 4.94 -7.92
C ARG A 51 -24.45 3.92 -8.12
N LEU A 52 -23.22 4.40 -8.21
CA LEU A 52 -22.04 3.55 -8.25
C LEU A 52 -21.63 3.16 -6.83
N LYS A 53 -21.30 1.89 -6.65
CA LYS A 53 -20.67 1.35 -5.43
C LYS A 53 -19.42 0.61 -5.86
N LEU A 54 -18.31 0.85 -5.17
CA LEU A 54 -17.09 0.10 -5.41
C LEU A 54 -17.31 -1.36 -5.03
N GLU A 55 -17.09 -2.25 -5.99
CA GLU A 55 -17.22 -3.70 -5.82
C GLU A 55 -15.86 -4.38 -5.75
N TRP A 56 -14.93 -4.00 -6.63
CA TRP A 56 -13.62 -4.61 -6.72
C TRP A 56 -12.50 -3.63 -7.08
N VAL A 57 -11.31 -3.91 -6.56
CA VAL A 57 -10.06 -3.23 -6.90
C VAL A 57 -9.05 -4.27 -7.37
N TYR A 58 -8.54 -4.10 -8.59
CA TYR A 58 -7.48 -4.93 -9.17
C TYR A 58 -6.10 -4.35 -8.85
N GLY A 59 -5.17 -5.23 -8.49
CA GLY A 59 -3.78 -4.88 -8.20
C GLY A 59 -3.46 -4.63 -6.73
N TYR A 60 -2.17 -4.65 -6.44
CA TYR A 60 -1.56 -4.41 -5.14
C TYR A 60 -0.40 -3.42 -5.32
N ARG A 61 -0.23 -2.45 -4.41
CA ARG A 61 0.90 -1.50 -4.52
C ARG A 61 2.17 -2.11 -3.96
N GLY A 62 2.87 -2.92 -4.76
CA GLY A 62 4.12 -3.58 -4.36
C GLY A 62 5.39 -2.96 -4.93
N ARG A 63 5.29 -2.24 -6.06
CA ARG A 63 6.44 -1.65 -6.77
C ARG A 63 7.30 -0.73 -5.89
N ASP A 64 6.65 0.15 -5.14
CA ASP A 64 7.29 1.25 -4.39
C ASP A 64 6.93 1.28 -2.89
N CYS A 65 6.24 0.27 -2.38
CA CYS A 65 5.86 0.13 -0.97
C CYS A 65 6.42 -1.15 -0.35
N ARG A 66 6.37 -1.22 0.98
CA ARG A 66 6.85 -2.35 1.80
C ARG A 66 5.94 -2.50 3.02
N ALA A 67 6.01 -3.67 3.68
CA ALA A 67 5.28 -3.96 4.92
C ALA A 67 3.78 -3.56 4.85
N ASN A 68 3.12 -3.97 3.77
CA ASN A 68 1.79 -3.49 3.41
C ASN A 68 0.83 -4.61 2.97
N VAL A 69 1.06 -5.83 3.46
CA VAL A 69 0.13 -6.95 3.36
C VAL A 69 0.06 -7.64 4.72
N TYR A 70 -1.16 -7.96 5.17
CA TYR A 70 -1.41 -8.66 6.44
C TYR A 70 -2.64 -9.54 6.32
N LEU A 71 -2.71 -10.64 7.07
CA LEU A 71 -3.92 -11.43 7.23
C LEU A 71 -4.59 -11.10 8.57
N LEU A 72 -5.87 -10.74 8.53
CA LEU A 72 -6.67 -10.55 9.75
C LEU A 72 -7.21 -11.89 10.27
N PRO A 73 -7.56 -11.99 11.57
CA PRO A 73 -8.23 -13.17 12.12
C PRO A 73 -9.56 -13.52 11.44
N THR A 74 -10.19 -12.57 10.75
CA THR A 74 -11.39 -12.79 9.94
C THR A 74 -11.13 -13.62 8.67
N GLY A 75 -9.86 -13.83 8.29
CA GLY A 75 -9.47 -14.45 7.03
C GLY A 75 -9.26 -13.44 5.88
N GLU A 76 -9.48 -12.14 6.14
CA GLU A 76 -9.32 -11.10 5.14
C GLU A 76 -7.85 -10.66 5.02
N ILE A 77 -7.33 -10.67 3.79
CA ILE A 77 -6.05 -10.07 3.43
C ILE A 77 -6.22 -8.56 3.34
N VAL A 78 -5.47 -7.80 4.13
CA VAL A 78 -5.48 -6.34 4.11
C VAL A 78 -4.26 -5.83 3.37
N TYR A 79 -4.50 -4.96 2.40
CA TYR A 79 -3.48 -4.25 1.65
C TYR A 79 -4.05 -2.91 1.15
N PHE A 80 -3.28 -2.17 0.35
CA PHE A 80 -3.78 -0.97 -0.29
C PHE A 80 -3.24 -0.80 -1.71
N ILE A 81 -3.97 -0.02 -2.49
CA ILE A 81 -3.55 0.50 -3.79
C ILE A 81 -4.30 1.81 -4.06
N ALA A 82 -3.63 2.76 -4.72
CA ALA A 82 -4.12 4.14 -4.85
C ALA A 82 -4.53 4.70 -3.46
N SER A 83 -5.70 5.32 -3.34
CA SER A 83 -6.25 5.86 -2.09
C SER A 83 -7.14 4.88 -1.32
N VAL A 84 -7.16 3.59 -1.70
CA VAL A 84 -8.08 2.58 -1.15
C VAL A 84 -7.31 1.56 -0.32
N ALA A 85 -7.76 1.33 0.91
CA ALA A 85 -7.39 0.14 1.67
C ALA A 85 -8.41 -0.97 1.41
N VAL A 86 -7.91 -2.13 1.01
CA VAL A 86 -8.70 -3.29 0.58
C VAL A 86 -8.63 -4.35 1.66
N LEU A 87 -9.78 -4.89 2.04
CA LEU A 87 -9.91 -6.09 2.87
C LEU A 87 -10.49 -7.18 1.95
N PHE A 88 -9.67 -8.18 1.64
CA PHE A 88 -9.97 -9.17 0.62
C PHE A 88 -10.11 -10.56 1.24
N ASN A 89 -11.31 -11.13 1.19
CA ASN A 89 -11.55 -12.53 1.57
C ASN A 89 -11.35 -13.41 0.33
N TYR A 90 -10.29 -14.22 0.31
CA TYR A 90 -9.96 -15.07 -0.83
C TYR A 90 -10.78 -16.37 -0.90
N GLU A 91 -11.34 -16.83 0.22
CA GLU A 91 -12.22 -18.00 0.27
C GLU A 91 -13.59 -17.66 -0.33
N GLU A 92 -14.13 -16.50 0.03
CA GLU A 92 -15.44 -16.01 -0.47
C GLU A 92 -15.33 -15.22 -1.79
N ARG A 93 -14.11 -14.83 -2.17
CA ARG A 93 -13.81 -13.92 -3.28
C ARG A 93 -14.62 -12.62 -3.21
N THR A 94 -14.63 -11.99 -2.03
CA THR A 94 -15.29 -10.70 -1.78
C THR A 94 -14.30 -9.65 -1.29
N GLN A 95 -14.54 -8.39 -1.63
CA GLN A 95 -13.77 -7.26 -1.11
C GLN A 95 -14.65 -6.29 -0.32
N ARG A 96 -14.05 -5.72 0.74
CA ARG A 96 -14.52 -4.52 1.41
C ARG A 96 -13.46 -3.43 1.29
N HIS A 97 -13.88 -2.17 1.32
CA HIS A 97 -12.99 -1.05 1.03
C HIS A 97 -13.13 0.06 2.07
N TYR A 98 -12.00 0.46 2.63
CA TYR A 98 -11.92 1.69 3.40
C TYR A 98 -11.50 2.85 2.48
N LEU A 99 -12.41 3.83 2.32
CA LEU A 99 -12.32 4.93 1.35
C LEU A 99 -12.09 6.29 2.02
N GLY A 100 -11.52 6.32 3.23
CA GLY A 100 -11.35 7.56 3.99
C GLY A 100 -10.29 8.50 3.42
N HIS A 101 -9.29 7.98 2.71
CA HIS A 101 -8.16 8.76 2.22
C HIS A 101 -8.49 9.59 0.97
N THR A 102 -7.86 10.76 0.87
CA THR A 102 -8.08 11.69 -0.24
C THR A 102 -6.97 11.66 -1.28
N ASP A 103 -5.88 10.97 -0.98
CA ASP A 103 -4.76 10.70 -1.88
C ASP A 103 -4.18 9.32 -1.57
N CYS A 104 -3.12 8.93 -2.24
CA CYS A 104 -2.57 7.59 -2.22
C CYS A 104 -2.10 7.19 -0.82
N ILE A 105 -2.54 6.01 -0.39
CA ILE A 105 -2.03 5.35 0.81
C ILE A 105 -0.59 4.87 0.52
N LYS A 106 0.29 5.07 1.50
CA LYS A 106 1.72 4.75 1.39
C LYS A 106 2.20 3.72 2.41
N CYS A 107 1.55 3.66 3.56
CA CYS A 107 1.87 2.73 4.64
C CYS A 107 0.61 2.28 5.39
N LEU A 108 0.73 1.14 6.08
CA LEU A 108 -0.32 0.45 6.81
C LEU A 108 0.28 -0.19 8.06
N ALA A 109 -0.45 -0.19 9.17
CA ALA A 109 -0.11 -0.95 10.37
C ALA A 109 -1.37 -1.53 11.02
N ILE A 110 -1.26 -2.78 11.50
CA ILE A 110 -2.33 -3.46 12.23
C ILE A 110 -2.10 -3.29 13.73
N HIS A 111 -3.13 -2.84 14.44
CA HIS A 111 -3.11 -2.71 15.89
C HIS A 111 -3.01 -4.10 16.57
N PRO A 112 -2.42 -4.24 17.78
CA PRO A 112 -2.26 -5.53 18.45
C PRO A 112 -3.56 -6.33 18.65
N ASP A 113 -4.70 -5.64 18.82
CA ASP A 113 -6.03 -6.27 18.90
C ASP A 113 -6.53 -6.89 17.59
N LYS A 114 -5.80 -6.70 16.48
CA LYS A 114 -6.11 -7.21 15.14
C LYS A 114 -7.43 -6.71 14.54
N ILE A 115 -8.02 -5.67 15.11
CA ILE A 115 -9.27 -5.06 14.65
C ILE A 115 -9.02 -3.65 14.13
N ARG A 116 -8.20 -2.86 14.84
CA ARG A 116 -7.90 -1.48 14.44
C ARG A 116 -6.75 -1.45 13.44
N ILE A 117 -6.86 -0.54 12.49
CA ILE A 117 -5.90 -0.39 11.40
C ILE A 117 -5.51 1.09 11.28
N ALA A 118 -4.22 1.36 11.10
CA ALA A 118 -3.71 2.69 10.77
C ALA A 118 -3.19 2.72 9.34
N THR A 119 -3.57 3.74 8.58
CA THR A 119 -3.10 3.98 7.21
C THR A 119 -2.65 5.42 7.04
N GLY A 120 -1.53 5.62 6.36
CA GLY A 120 -0.94 6.93 6.11
C GLY A 120 -0.96 7.29 4.63
N GLN A 121 -1.30 8.54 4.30
CA GLN A 121 -1.33 9.03 2.91
C GLN A 121 -0.20 10.01 2.58
N ILE A 122 0.04 10.16 1.29
CA ILE A 122 0.93 11.20 0.74
C ILE A 122 0.25 12.59 0.74
N ALA A 123 1.07 13.63 0.57
CA ALA A 123 0.58 14.95 0.20
C ALA A 123 0.04 14.94 -1.24
N GLY A 124 -0.96 15.77 -1.50
CA GLY A 124 -1.70 15.77 -2.76
C GLY A 124 -2.12 17.15 -3.22
N VAL A 125 -2.87 17.19 -4.31
CA VAL A 125 -3.58 18.39 -4.77
C VAL A 125 -5.02 18.05 -5.11
N ASP A 126 -5.95 18.87 -4.66
CA ASP A 126 -7.35 18.71 -5.04
C ASP A 126 -7.62 19.28 -6.45
N LYS A 127 -8.85 19.08 -6.92
CA LYS A 127 -9.32 19.57 -8.24
C LYS A 127 -9.22 21.09 -8.42
N ASP A 128 -9.18 21.85 -7.33
CA ASP A 128 -9.09 23.31 -7.32
C ASP A 128 -7.62 23.77 -7.16
N GLY A 129 -6.67 22.83 -7.16
CA GLY A 129 -5.24 23.08 -7.01
C GLY A 129 -4.80 23.35 -5.57
N ARG A 130 -5.64 23.08 -4.58
CA ARG A 130 -5.30 23.27 -3.17
C ARG A 130 -4.52 22.07 -2.65
N ALA A 131 -3.52 22.33 -1.82
CA ALA A 131 -2.72 21.27 -1.22
C ALA A 131 -3.56 20.39 -0.29
N LEU A 132 -3.54 19.08 -0.53
CA LEU A 132 -4.04 18.07 0.38
C LEU A 132 -2.92 17.66 1.32
N GLN A 133 -3.15 17.85 2.62
CA GLN A 133 -2.13 17.56 3.62
C GLN A 133 -2.01 16.05 3.88
N PRO A 134 -0.78 15.53 4.02
CA PRO A 134 -0.57 14.17 4.46
C PRO A 134 -1.05 14.00 5.90
N HIS A 135 -1.63 12.83 6.18
CA HIS A 135 -2.17 12.50 7.49
C HIS A 135 -2.27 10.99 7.66
N VAL A 136 -2.49 10.57 8.90
CA VAL A 136 -2.78 9.18 9.24
C VAL A 136 -4.22 9.06 9.66
N ARG A 137 -4.87 7.97 9.26
CA ARG A 137 -6.20 7.57 9.69
C ARG A 137 -6.10 6.28 10.48
N VAL A 138 -6.70 6.27 11.66
CA VAL A 138 -6.95 5.05 12.43
C VAL A 138 -8.42 4.71 12.26
N TRP A 139 -8.72 3.49 11.85
CA TRP A 139 -10.07 3.03 11.51
C TRP A 139 -10.31 1.61 12.00
N ASP A 140 -11.59 1.27 12.08
CA ASP A 140 -12.08 -0.02 12.56
C ASP A 140 -12.33 -0.95 11.36
N SER A 141 -11.71 -2.13 11.32
CA SER A 141 -11.82 -3.06 10.19
C SER A 141 -13.20 -3.72 10.05
N VAL A 142 -14.00 -3.73 11.12
CA VAL A 142 -15.33 -4.35 11.10
C VAL A 142 -16.34 -3.38 10.49
N SER A 143 -16.46 -2.19 11.04
CA SER A 143 -17.40 -1.13 10.64
C SER A 143 -16.90 -0.26 9.48
N LEU A 144 -15.59 -0.31 9.17
CA LEU A 144 -14.91 0.58 8.21
C LEU A 144 -15.03 2.06 8.56
N SER A 145 -15.35 2.37 9.82
CA SER A 145 -15.48 3.75 10.31
C SER A 145 -14.11 4.34 10.66
N THR A 146 -13.94 5.62 10.38
CA THR A 146 -12.74 6.35 10.81
C THR A 146 -12.86 6.66 12.30
N LEU A 147 -11.95 6.11 13.10
CA LEU A 147 -11.89 6.37 14.53
C LEU A 147 -11.14 7.67 14.81
N GLN A 148 -10.00 7.88 14.14
CA GLN A 148 -9.17 9.07 14.32
C GLN A 148 -8.48 9.52 13.03
N VAL A 149 -8.22 10.83 12.97
CA VAL A 149 -7.36 11.47 11.97
C VAL A 149 -6.29 12.24 12.74
N ILE A 150 -5.02 11.94 12.50
CA ILE A 150 -3.88 12.50 13.24
C ILE A 150 -2.85 13.15 12.29
N GLY A 151 -2.13 14.15 12.82
CA GLY A 151 -0.98 14.75 12.15
C GLY A 151 -1.28 15.71 10.99
N LEU A 152 -2.53 16.19 10.87
CA LEU A 152 -2.84 17.30 9.97
C LEU A 152 -1.97 18.51 10.32
N GLY A 153 -1.30 19.07 9.31
CA GLY A 153 -0.34 20.17 9.45
C GLY A 153 0.98 19.81 10.13
N THR A 154 1.19 18.54 10.50
CA THR A 154 2.45 18.08 11.11
C THR A 154 3.37 17.42 10.10
N PHE A 155 2.83 16.61 9.19
CA PHE A 155 3.60 15.92 8.16
C PHE A 155 3.69 16.77 6.90
N GLU A 156 4.81 16.70 6.18
CA GLU A 156 5.04 17.57 5.01
C GLU A 156 4.76 16.91 3.67
N ARG A 157 5.44 15.79 3.36
CA ARG A 157 5.41 15.16 2.02
C ARG A 157 4.54 13.91 1.94
N GLY A 158 4.42 13.19 3.04
CA GLY A 158 3.72 11.92 3.12
C GLY A 158 4.03 11.19 4.40
N VAL A 159 3.32 10.11 4.65
CA VAL A 159 3.60 9.21 5.77
C VAL A 159 4.25 7.95 5.22
N GLY A 160 5.53 7.76 5.52
CA GLY A 160 6.35 6.68 4.96
C GLY A 160 6.20 5.35 5.70
N SER A 161 6.01 5.38 7.03
CA SER A 161 5.93 4.17 7.86
C SER A 161 5.13 4.38 9.14
N LEU A 162 4.52 3.30 9.64
CA LEU A 162 3.64 3.27 10.81
C LEU A 162 3.93 2.03 11.67
N ALA A 163 3.87 2.19 12.99
CA ALA A 163 3.87 1.06 13.91
C ALA A 163 3.09 1.38 15.19
N PHE A 164 2.15 0.51 15.55
CA PHE A 164 1.54 0.55 16.88
C PHE A 164 2.51 0.01 17.94
N SER A 165 2.42 0.54 19.16
CA SER A 165 3.05 -0.07 20.32
C SER A 165 2.46 -1.47 20.54
N LYS A 166 3.32 -2.45 20.81
CA LYS A 166 2.92 -3.87 20.82
C LYS A 166 2.24 -4.28 22.14
N ASP A 167 2.60 -3.60 23.22
CA ASP A 167 2.11 -3.81 24.58
C ASP A 167 0.60 -3.59 24.72
N SER A 168 0.13 -2.42 24.26
CA SER A 168 -1.21 -1.91 24.50
C SER A 168 -1.84 -1.33 23.23
N GLY A 169 -1.01 -1.03 22.22
CA GLY A 169 -1.42 -0.32 21.01
C GLY A 169 -1.87 1.12 21.25
N GLN A 170 -1.64 1.68 22.43
CA GLN A 170 -2.04 3.06 22.75
C GLN A 170 -1.20 4.11 22.01
N HIS A 171 0.05 3.76 21.67
CA HIS A 171 0.95 4.64 20.95
C HIS A 171 1.09 4.24 19.50
N LEU A 172 1.22 5.24 18.63
CA LEU A 172 1.46 5.08 17.21
C LEU A 172 2.72 5.86 16.82
N GLY A 173 3.76 5.12 16.42
CA GLY A 173 4.94 5.68 15.80
C GLY A 173 4.65 5.98 14.33
N VAL A 174 5.03 7.17 13.88
CA VAL A 174 4.81 7.67 12.52
C VAL A 174 6.12 8.24 12.01
N ILE A 175 6.61 7.72 10.88
CA ILE A 175 7.75 8.28 10.16
C ILE A 175 7.19 9.00 8.93
N ASP A 176 7.45 10.29 8.81
CA ASP A 176 7.08 11.04 7.62
C ASP A 176 8.14 10.94 6.51
N ASP A 177 7.73 11.28 5.29
CA ASP A 177 8.61 11.36 4.13
C ASP A 177 9.19 12.78 3.94
N CYS A 178 9.29 13.59 5.00
CA CYS A 178 10.00 14.88 4.88
C CYS A 178 11.50 14.62 4.65
N ASN A 179 12.26 15.65 4.29
CA ASN A 179 13.68 15.48 3.96
C ASN A 179 14.52 14.93 5.13
N ASP A 180 14.06 15.16 6.35
CA ASP A 180 14.69 14.70 7.58
C ASP A 180 14.03 13.43 8.16
N HIS A 181 13.09 12.80 7.43
CA HIS A 181 12.37 11.58 7.79
C HIS A 181 12.02 11.45 9.29
N MET A 182 11.23 12.40 9.78
CA MET A 182 11.02 12.60 11.21
C MET A 182 10.15 11.50 11.79
N LEU A 183 10.63 10.87 12.87
CA LEU A 183 9.80 10.02 13.70
C LEU A 183 8.99 10.89 14.66
N THR A 184 7.69 10.63 14.75
CA THR A 184 6.80 11.19 15.76
C THR A 184 6.05 10.07 16.47
N VAL A 185 5.86 10.19 17.78
CA VAL A 185 5.04 9.24 18.55
C VAL A 185 3.78 9.94 19.00
N TRP A 186 2.64 9.27 18.79
CA TRP A 186 1.32 9.81 19.06
C TRP A 186 0.58 8.93 20.06
N GLU A 187 -0.09 9.57 21.02
CA GLU A 187 -1.24 8.94 21.68
C GLU A 187 -2.46 9.15 20.77
N TRP A 188 -2.65 8.21 19.84
CA TRP A 188 -3.54 8.41 18.70
C TRP A 188 -5.00 8.61 19.11
N GLN A 189 -5.44 7.99 20.21
CA GLN A 189 -6.79 8.17 20.76
C GLN A 189 -7.06 9.60 21.23
N LYS A 190 -6.03 10.29 21.75
CA LYS A 190 -6.11 11.68 22.21
C LYS A 190 -5.68 12.70 21.15
N LYS A 191 -5.26 12.24 19.96
CA LYS A 191 -4.64 13.06 18.90
C LYS A 191 -3.45 13.90 19.40
N SER A 192 -2.76 13.38 20.40
CA SER A 192 -1.67 14.08 21.10
C SER A 192 -0.33 13.64 20.52
N LYS A 193 0.47 14.60 20.03
CA LYS A 193 1.87 14.37 19.67
C LYS A 193 2.70 14.38 20.95
N ILE A 194 3.40 13.29 21.20
CA ILE A 194 4.23 13.13 22.40
C ILE A 194 5.64 13.65 22.16
N THR A 195 6.25 13.31 21.03
CA THR A 195 7.68 13.63 20.78
C THR A 195 8.05 13.56 19.28
N THR A 196 9.27 13.99 18.92
CA THR A 196 9.81 14.03 17.54
C THR A 196 11.31 13.66 17.54
N THR A 197 11.81 12.88 16.57
CA THR A 197 13.25 12.57 16.41
C THR A 197 13.69 12.43 14.95
N ASP A 198 15.02 12.40 14.73
CA ASP A 198 15.72 12.34 13.42
C ASP A 198 15.43 11.09 12.55
N VAL A 199 15.72 11.25 11.24
CA VAL A 199 15.73 10.36 10.06
C VAL A 199 15.63 8.84 10.26
N VAL A 200 14.52 8.21 9.80
CA VAL A 200 14.26 6.76 9.94
C VAL A 200 13.65 6.09 8.68
N LEU A 201 13.94 4.80 8.40
CA LEU A 201 13.22 3.97 7.40
C LEU A 201 12.15 3.05 7.99
N ALA A 202 12.41 2.44 9.15
CA ALA A 202 11.46 1.58 9.85
C ALA A 202 11.49 1.84 11.36
N VAL A 203 10.36 1.66 12.03
CA VAL A 203 10.19 1.80 13.47
C VAL A 203 9.43 0.60 14.02
N GLU A 204 9.84 0.10 15.17
CA GLU A 204 9.07 -0.89 15.92
C GLU A 204 9.21 -0.64 17.42
N PHE A 205 8.14 -0.96 18.15
CA PHE A 205 8.10 -0.91 19.61
C PHE A 205 8.44 -2.29 20.18
N HIS A 206 9.17 -2.32 21.28
CA HIS A 206 9.49 -3.57 21.97
C HIS A 206 8.20 -4.26 22.45
N PRO A 207 8.07 -5.59 22.30
CA PRO A 207 6.84 -6.32 22.59
C PRO A 207 6.44 -6.24 24.07
N THR A 208 7.42 -6.24 24.98
CA THR A 208 7.20 -6.27 26.44
C THR A 208 7.71 -5.04 27.19
N ASP A 209 8.45 -4.14 26.55
CA ASP A 209 9.03 -2.95 27.19
C ASP A 209 8.52 -1.69 26.46
N PRO A 210 7.43 -1.07 26.92
CA PRO A 210 6.83 0.08 26.25
C PRO A 210 7.77 1.30 26.19
N ALA A 211 8.82 1.33 27.00
CA ALA A 211 9.82 2.37 26.97
C ALA A 211 10.84 2.18 25.84
N THR A 212 10.92 1.02 25.18
CA THR A 212 11.93 0.75 24.16
C THR A 212 11.35 0.82 22.75
N ILE A 213 11.92 1.70 21.94
CA ILE A 213 11.60 1.85 20.51
C ILE A 213 12.88 1.63 19.72
N VAL A 214 12.80 0.92 18.61
CA VAL A 214 13.94 0.71 17.72
C VAL A 214 13.62 1.28 16.36
N THR A 215 14.58 1.99 15.80
CA THR A 215 14.49 2.57 14.46
C THR A 215 15.65 2.11 13.62
N CYS A 216 15.44 1.89 12.32
CA CYS A 216 16.53 1.54 11.41
C CYS A 216 16.44 2.30 10.07
N GLY A 217 17.56 2.39 9.35
CA GLY A 217 17.63 3.05 8.04
C GLY A 217 19.02 3.10 7.40
N LYS A 218 19.26 4.10 6.54
CA LYS A 218 20.56 4.34 5.90
C LYS A 218 21.63 4.65 6.95
N PHE A 219 22.63 3.77 7.10
CA PHE A 219 23.62 3.82 8.17
C PHE A 219 23.03 3.99 9.58
N HIS A 220 21.79 3.57 9.80
CA HIS A 220 21.02 3.99 10.96
C HIS A 220 20.46 2.77 11.69
N ILE A 221 20.79 2.67 12.97
CA ILE A 221 20.00 1.99 13.97
C ILE A 221 20.12 2.69 15.31
N PHE A 222 18.98 3.08 15.86
CA PHE A 222 18.90 3.71 17.16
C PHE A 222 17.97 2.92 18.07
N PHE A 223 18.40 2.79 19.31
CA PHE A 223 17.65 2.26 20.42
C PHE A 223 17.23 3.45 21.24
N TRP A 224 15.93 3.70 21.28
CA TRP A 224 15.36 4.81 22.01
C TRP A 224 14.78 4.31 23.31
N SER A 225 15.16 4.96 24.40
CA SER A 225 14.50 4.80 25.69
C SER A 225 13.55 5.97 25.90
N TRP A 226 12.27 5.67 26.01
CA TRP A 226 11.17 6.60 26.15
C TRP A 226 10.74 6.68 27.61
N ASN A 227 10.74 7.87 28.17
CA ASN A 227 10.31 8.12 29.55
C ASN A 227 8.88 8.71 29.66
N GLY A 228 8.11 8.69 28.56
CA GLY A 228 6.78 9.28 28.48
C GLY A 228 6.73 10.65 27.80
N THR A 229 7.81 11.44 27.84
CA THR A 229 7.83 12.80 27.24
C THR A 229 9.00 13.04 26.28
N SER A 230 10.13 12.37 26.49
CA SER A 230 11.32 12.50 25.66
C SER A 230 11.93 11.15 25.31
N LEU A 231 12.62 11.11 24.17
CA LEU A 231 13.33 9.93 23.68
C LEU A 231 14.83 10.11 23.90
N LEU A 232 15.44 9.23 24.69
CA LEU A 232 16.88 9.15 24.84
C LEU A 232 17.44 8.20 23.77
N ARG A 233 18.32 8.74 22.93
CA ARG A 233 18.95 7.99 21.82
C ARG A 233 20.19 7.23 22.29
N LYS A 234 20.27 5.94 21.96
CA LYS A 234 21.51 5.16 21.95
C LYS A 234 21.78 4.63 20.54
N GLN A 235 22.98 4.84 20.04
CA GLN A 235 23.41 4.27 18.76
C GLN A 235 23.71 2.79 18.91
N GLY A 236 23.18 1.97 17.99
CA GLY A 236 23.57 0.58 17.90
C GLY A 236 25.05 0.45 17.58
N LEU A 237 25.74 -0.32 18.42
CA LEU A 237 27.15 -0.65 18.23
C LEU A 237 27.25 -1.98 17.51
N PHE A 238 27.86 -1.99 16.33
CA PHE A 238 28.09 -3.20 15.54
C PHE A 238 29.27 -4.04 16.07
N GLY A 239 29.97 -3.59 17.12
CA GLY A 239 31.13 -4.28 17.66
C GLY A 239 32.21 -4.46 16.59
N ASN A 240 32.59 -5.71 16.33
CA ASN A 240 33.58 -6.09 15.31
C ASN A 240 32.99 -6.31 13.92
N HIS A 241 31.68 -6.07 13.74
CA HIS A 241 31.01 -6.29 12.46
C HIS A 241 31.04 -5.02 11.60
N ASP A 242 31.16 -5.20 10.28
CA ASP A 242 31.09 -4.10 9.34
C ASP A 242 29.73 -3.40 9.41
N ARG A 243 29.75 -2.07 9.38
CA ARG A 243 28.53 -1.27 9.40
C ARG A 243 27.85 -1.33 8.03
N PRO A 244 26.63 -1.90 7.91
CA PRO A 244 25.96 -1.98 6.63
C PRO A 244 25.51 -0.60 6.13
N LYS A 245 25.40 -0.47 4.80
CA LYS A 245 24.97 0.77 4.15
C LYS A 245 23.52 1.12 4.48
N PHE A 246 22.65 0.12 4.52
CA PHE A 246 21.26 0.26 4.94
C PHE A 246 20.86 -0.90 5.83
N ILE A 247 20.10 -0.60 6.88
CA ILE A 247 19.30 -1.58 7.58
C ILE A 247 17.88 -1.43 7.06
N GLN A 248 17.38 -2.49 6.43
CA GLN A 248 16.19 -2.43 5.57
C GLN A 248 14.91 -2.79 6.30
N CYS A 249 15.00 -3.68 7.28
CA CYS A 249 13.89 -4.16 8.09
C CYS A 249 14.37 -4.51 9.50
N LEU A 250 13.45 -4.48 10.45
CA LEU A 250 13.68 -4.86 11.84
C LEU A 250 12.43 -5.58 12.38
N THR A 251 12.63 -6.54 13.28
CA THR A 251 11.55 -7.24 14.00
C THR A 251 12.02 -7.52 15.43
N PHE A 252 11.13 -7.43 16.40
CA PHE A 252 11.34 -8.04 17.71
C PHE A 252 10.97 -9.52 17.66
N ARG A 253 11.65 -10.29 18.51
CA ARG A 253 11.27 -11.65 18.87
C ARG A 253 10.48 -11.66 20.17
N THR A 254 9.71 -12.72 20.38
CA THR A 254 9.00 -13.02 21.63
C THR A 254 9.90 -13.05 22.87
N ASN A 255 11.19 -13.37 22.75
CA ASN A 255 12.17 -13.37 23.83
C ASN A 255 12.79 -11.99 24.14
N GLY A 256 12.41 -10.94 23.39
CA GLY A 256 12.94 -9.58 23.53
C GLY A 256 14.16 -9.27 22.66
N ASP A 257 14.69 -10.25 21.93
CA ASP A 257 15.79 -10.02 20.99
C ASP A 257 15.31 -9.16 19.81
N ILE A 258 16.20 -8.32 19.30
CA ILE A 258 15.95 -7.50 18.11
C ILE A 258 16.71 -8.09 16.95
N LEU A 259 16.01 -8.37 15.86
CA LEU A 259 16.57 -8.82 14.60
C LEU A 259 16.55 -7.67 13.60
N THR A 260 17.63 -7.52 12.85
CA THR A 260 17.70 -6.60 11.72
C THR A 260 18.23 -7.27 10.47
N GLY A 261 17.58 -7.00 9.33
CA GLY A 261 18.04 -7.39 8.02
C GLY A 261 18.66 -6.21 7.27
N ASP A 262 19.83 -6.41 6.67
CA ASP A 262 20.61 -5.32 6.08
C ASP A 262 20.74 -5.39 4.54
N SER A 263 21.45 -4.41 3.97
CA SER A 263 21.73 -4.31 2.53
C SER A 263 22.69 -5.37 1.98
N ALA A 264 23.44 -6.05 2.85
CA ALA A 264 24.40 -7.10 2.50
C ALA A 264 23.78 -8.51 2.59
N GLY A 265 22.55 -8.65 3.09
CA GLY A 265 21.88 -9.95 3.23
C GLY A 265 22.11 -10.62 4.59
N GLN A 266 22.69 -9.89 5.54
CA GLN A 266 23.00 -10.39 6.87
C GLN A 266 21.82 -10.18 7.82
N LEU A 267 21.58 -11.15 8.70
CA LEU A 267 20.74 -10.99 9.88
C LEU A 267 21.63 -10.72 11.09
N LEU A 268 21.37 -9.62 11.77
CA LEU A 268 22.01 -9.26 13.04
C LEU A 268 20.99 -9.36 14.16
N VAL A 269 21.32 -10.14 15.21
CA VAL A 269 20.58 -10.15 16.47
C VAL A 269 21.28 -9.23 17.45
N TRP A 270 20.57 -8.23 17.96
CA TRP A 270 21.09 -7.22 18.88
C TRP A 270 21.05 -7.70 20.33
N THR A 271 21.64 -8.87 20.56
CA THR A 271 21.98 -9.48 21.87
C THR A 271 23.00 -10.63 21.68
N ARG A 272 23.02 -11.34 20.52
CA ARG A 272 24.00 -12.40 20.17
C ARG A 272 23.98 -12.88 18.70
N THR A 273 25.16 -13.00 18.07
CA THR A 273 25.51 -13.73 16.81
C THR A 273 24.86 -13.30 15.48
N LEU A 274 25.65 -13.45 14.41
CA LEU A 274 25.34 -13.15 13.01
C LEU A 274 24.87 -14.43 12.29
N ALA A 275 23.84 -14.35 11.45
CA ALA A 275 23.45 -15.45 10.56
C ALA A 275 23.40 -14.96 9.11
N GLU A 276 24.05 -15.69 8.21
CA GLU A 276 23.95 -15.45 6.76
C GLU A 276 22.59 -15.97 6.29
N ALA A 277 21.68 -15.06 5.94
CA ALA A 277 20.29 -15.42 5.68
C ALA A 277 19.93 -15.50 4.21
N HIS A 278 20.56 -14.64 3.40
CA HIS A 278 20.22 -14.43 2.00
C HIS A 278 21.49 -14.04 1.24
N GLU A 279 21.62 -14.45 -0.03
CA GLU A 279 22.75 -14.03 -0.89
C GLU A 279 22.69 -12.52 -1.19
N LYS A 280 21.50 -11.92 -1.07
CA LYS A 280 21.25 -10.49 -1.29
C LYS A 280 20.47 -9.91 -0.12
N GLY A 281 20.22 -8.59 -0.14
CA GLY A 281 19.61 -7.89 0.99
C GLY A 281 18.26 -8.45 1.47
N VAL A 282 18.13 -8.64 2.79
CA VAL A 282 16.88 -9.03 3.47
C VAL A 282 15.95 -7.83 3.52
N PHE A 283 14.80 -7.92 2.85
CA PHE A 283 13.93 -6.75 2.64
C PHE A 283 12.75 -6.70 3.60
N CYS A 284 12.29 -7.86 4.06
CA CYS A 284 11.17 -7.97 5.00
C CYS A 284 11.32 -9.24 5.85
N MET A 285 10.72 -9.18 7.04
CA MET A 285 10.71 -10.26 8.02
C MET A 285 9.32 -10.35 8.67
N CYS A 286 8.94 -11.54 9.12
CA CYS A 286 7.71 -11.78 9.86
C CYS A 286 7.95 -12.88 10.90
N GLU A 287 7.91 -12.54 12.18
CA GLU A 287 7.83 -13.55 13.24
C GLU A 287 6.44 -14.19 13.19
N LEU A 288 6.41 -15.53 13.17
CA LEU A 288 5.18 -16.32 13.19
C LEU A 288 4.70 -16.51 14.63
N ARG A 289 3.41 -16.81 14.84
CA ARG A 289 2.90 -17.17 16.17
C ARG A 289 3.58 -18.40 16.75
N SER A 290 4.10 -19.28 15.89
CA SER A 290 4.89 -20.43 16.33
C SER A 290 6.19 -20.01 17.02
N GLY A 291 6.71 -18.80 16.79
CA GLY A 291 8.04 -18.34 17.23
C GLY A 291 9.16 -18.59 16.21
N CYS A 292 8.83 -19.18 15.07
CA CYS A 292 9.69 -19.25 13.88
C CYS A 292 9.73 -17.89 13.17
N LEU A 293 10.73 -17.67 12.34
CA LEU A 293 10.90 -16.44 11.58
C LEU A 293 10.79 -16.72 10.08
N LEU A 294 10.00 -15.93 9.36
CA LEU A 294 10.07 -15.84 7.92
C LEU A 294 10.91 -14.64 7.50
N THR A 295 11.82 -14.84 6.54
CA THR A 295 12.58 -13.75 5.93
C THR A 295 12.47 -13.80 4.41
N GLY A 296 12.36 -12.61 3.80
CA GLY A 296 12.21 -12.45 2.36
C GLY A 296 13.38 -11.69 1.78
N GLY A 297 14.16 -12.36 0.93
CA GLY A 297 15.26 -11.75 0.22
C GLY A 297 14.76 -11.05 -1.05
N ALA A 298 15.12 -9.77 -1.21
CA ALA A 298 14.56 -8.97 -2.30
C ALA A 298 14.98 -9.52 -3.67
N LYS A 299 16.29 -9.65 -3.90
CA LYS A 299 16.85 -9.87 -5.24
C LYS A 299 17.23 -11.33 -5.53
N ASP A 300 17.30 -12.19 -4.52
CA ASP A 300 17.41 -13.65 -4.66
C ASP A 300 16.03 -14.30 -4.75
N ARG A 301 14.96 -13.56 -4.42
CA ARG A 301 13.56 -13.99 -4.51
C ARG A 301 13.24 -15.18 -3.59
N ARG A 302 14.02 -15.39 -2.52
CA ARG A 302 13.79 -16.51 -1.60
C ARG A 302 12.99 -16.10 -0.39
N VAL A 303 12.02 -16.94 -0.03
CA VAL A 303 11.39 -16.96 1.28
C VAL A 303 12.07 -18.05 2.09
N VAL A 304 12.55 -17.69 3.27
CA VAL A 304 13.28 -18.61 4.14
C VAL A 304 12.61 -18.68 5.50
N LEU A 305 12.35 -19.89 5.97
CA LEU A 305 11.84 -20.20 7.30
C LEU A 305 13.00 -20.60 8.21
N TRP A 306 13.07 -19.94 9.36
CA TRP A 306 14.05 -20.18 10.39
C TRP A 306 13.37 -20.72 11.64
N ASP A 307 14.01 -21.70 12.27
CA ASP A 307 13.58 -22.21 13.56
C ASP A 307 13.80 -21.19 14.69
N HIS A 308 13.47 -21.58 15.93
CA HIS A 308 13.63 -20.72 17.09
C HIS A 308 15.08 -20.35 17.40
N GLN A 309 16.03 -21.16 16.95
CA GLN A 309 17.46 -20.98 17.14
C GLN A 309 18.13 -20.27 15.95
N LEU A 310 17.34 -19.83 14.95
CA LEU A 310 17.81 -19.23 13.70
C LEU A 310 18.63 -20.19 12.84
N HIS A 311 18.34 -21.50 12.91
CA HIS A 311 18.77 -22.42 11.87
C HIS A 311 17.78 -22.41 10.72
N LEU A 312 18.32 -22.54 9.52
CA LEU A 312 17.53 -22.74 8.30
C LEU A 312 16.70 -24.01 8.44
N ASP A 313 15.37 -23.88 8.39
CA ASP A 313 14.44 -25.02 8.36
C ASP A 313 14.06 -25.33 6.90
N ARG A 314 13.49 -24.34 6.20
CA ARG A 314 13.03 -24.50 4.81
C ARG A 314 13.24 -23.23 4.01
N ASP A 315 13.35 -23.36 2.69
CA ASP A 315 13.33 -22.23 1.77
C ASP A 315 12.50 -22.53 0.52
N LEU A 316 12.05 -21.46 -0.13
CA LEU A 316 11.26 -21.51 -1.36
C LEU A 316 11.56 -20.28 -2.22
N GLU A 317 11.83 -20.49 -3.51
CA GLU A 317 12.09 -19.40 -4.46
C GLU A 317 10.79 -18.93 -5.15
N VAL A 318 10.52 -17.62 -5.09
CA VAL A 318 9.44 -16.97 -5.82
C VAL A 318 9.81 -16.90 -7.31
N PRO A 319 8.95 -17.40 -8.22
CA PRO A 319 9.19 -17.35 -9.65
C PRO A 319 9.46 -15.92 -10.17
N ASP A 320 10.43 -15.79 -11.11
CA ASP A 320 10.87 -14.48 -11.62
C ASP A 320 9.73 -13.60 -12.16
N GLN A 321 8.72 -14.23 -12.75
CA GLN A 321 7.57 -13.52 -13.32
C GLN A 321 6.85 -12.62 -12.30
N TYR A 322 6.91 -12.94 -11.00
CA TYR A 322 6.31 -12.15 -9.93
C TYR A 322 7.25 -11.07 -9.36
N GLY A 323 8.54 -11.08 -9.73
CA GLY A 323 9.53 -10.10 -9.30
C GLY A 323 10.09 -10.33 -7.89
N HIS A 324 10.51 -9.23 -7.24
CA HIS A 324 11.19 -9.24 -5.96
C HIS A 324 10.23 -9.29 -4.79
N ILE A 325 10.65 -9.90 -3.67
CA ILE A 325 9.86 -9.90 -2.43
C ILE A 325 9.89 -8.51 -1.78
N ARG A 326 8.72 -8.02 -1.34
CA ARG A 326 8.52 -6.68 -0.76
C ARG A 326 7.86 -6.69 0.61
N ALA A 327 7.01 -7.68 0.87
CA ALA A 327 6.36 -7.84 2.16
C ALA A 327 6.06 -9.32 2.40
N LEU A 328 6.07 -9.71 3.68
CA LEU A 328 5.70 -11.03 4.15
C LEU A 328 4.67 -10.89 5.27
N ALA A 329 3.72 -11.82 5.33
CA ALA A 329 2.80 -11.96 6.45
C ALA A 329 2.48 -13.43 6.71
N GLU A 330 2.25 -13.76 7.98
CA GLU A 330 1.70 -15.06 8.39
C GLU A 330 0.31 -15.27 7.78
N GLY A 331 0.07 -16.47 7.25
CA GLY A 331 -1.20 -16.91 6.67
C GLY A 331 -2.05 -17.73 7.64
N LYS A 332 -2.99 -18.50 7.08
CA LYS A 332 -3.83 -19.43 7.83
C LYS A 332 -3.12 -20.79 7.90
N GLY A 333 -3.03 -21.38 9.10
CA GLY A 333 -2.33 -22.66 9.26
C GLY A 333 -0.82 -22.53 9.00
N ASP A 334 -0.30 -23.30 8.05
CA ASP A 334 1.10 -23.31 7.59
C ASP A 334 1.36 -22.40 6.37
N GLU A 335 0.34 -21.65 5.94
CA GLU A 335 0.45 -20.71 4.83
C GLU A 335 1.16 -19.42 5.21
N PHE A 336 1.66 -18.72 4.20
CA PHE A 336 2.17 -17.36 4.29
C PHE A 336 1.81 -16.55 3.06
N LEU A 337 1.81 -15.22 3.21
CA LEU A 337 1.54 -14.26 2.15
C LEU A 337 2.84 -13.57 1.72
N VAL A 338 2.98 -13.35 0.41
CA VAL A 338 4.11 -12.64 -0.18
C VAL A 338 3.59 -11.50 -1.06
N GLY A 339 3.88 -10.26 -0.67
CA GLY A 339 3.70 -9.10 -1.54
C GLY A 339 4.94 -8.88 -2.40
N THR A 340 4.77 -8.74 -3.71
CA THR A 340 5.90 -8.66 -4.66
C THR A 340 6.05 -7.30 -5.35
N SER A 341 7.22 -7.04 -5.95
CA SER A 341 7.50 -5.79 -6.65
C SER A 341 6.76 -5.62 -7.98
N ARG A 342 6.14 -6.69 -8.50
CA ARG A 342 5.31 -6.65 -9.71
C ARG A 342 3.82 -6.67 -9.38
N ASN A 343 3.45 -6.13 -8.22
CA ASN A 343 2.05 -5.92 -7.81
C ASN A 343 1.23 -7.21 -7.64
N PHE A 344 1.90 -8.31 -7.26
CA PHE A 344 1.24 -9.55 -6.87
C PHE A 344 1.14 -9.67 -5.34
N ILE A 345 0.05 -10.29 -4.88
CA ILE A 345 -0.01 -10.95 -3.58
C ILE A 345 -0.11 -12.45 -3.86
N LEU A 346 0.89 -13.18 -3.39
CA LEU A 346 0.94 -14.64 -3.47
C LEU A 346 0.57 -15.23 -2.11
N ARG A 347 -0.21 -16.31 -2.12
CA ARG A 347 -0.40 -17.21 -0.98
C ARG A 347 0.44 -18.46 -1.23
N GLY A 348 1.15 -18.96 -0.23
CA GLY A 348 1.96 -20.15 -0.44
C GLY A 348 2.19 -20.98 0.81
N THR A 349 2.63 -22.21 0.58
CA THR A 349 3.16 -23.15 1.58
C THR A 349 4.52 -23.65 1.09
N PHE A 350 5.36 -24.13 2.00
CA PHE A 350 6.65 -24.73 1.60
C PHE A 350 6.48 -26.09 0.88
N ASN A 351 5.29 -26.69 0.90
CA ASN A 351 5.02 -27.98 0.27
C ASN A 351 4.38 -27.82 -1.12
N ASP A 352 3.44 -26.87 -1.27
CA ASP A 352 2.58 -26.73 -2.45
C ASP A 352 2.97 -25.57 -3.37
N GLY A 353 3.92 -24.73 -2.93
CA GLY A 353 4.39 -23.58 -3.70
C GLY A 353 3.48 -22.37 -3.57
N PHE A 354 3.34 -21.60 -4.66
CA PHE A 354 2.65 -20.30 -4.66
C PHE A 354 1.39 -20.28 -5.54
N GLN A 355 0.33 -19.69 -5.01
CA GLN A 355 -0.90 -19.32 -5.71
C GLN A 355 -1.03 -17.79 -5.78
N VAL A 356 -1.50 -17.28 -6.90
CA VAL A 356 -1.78 -15.85 -7.08
C VAL A 356 -3.16 -15.52 -6.52
N GLU A 357 -3.22 -14.61 -5.55
CA GLU A 357 -4.50 -14.13 -4.99
C GLU A 357 -4.88 -12.75 -5.52
N VAL A 358 -3.89 -11.87 -5.69
CA VAL A 358 -4.07 -10.52 -6.22
C VAL A 358 -3.01 -10.25 -7.28
N GLN A 359 -3.41 -9.61 -8.37
CA GLN A 359 -2.53 -9.15 -9.44
C GLN A 359 -3.11 -7.91 -10.12
N GLY A 360 -2.26 -7.15 -10.78
CA GLY A 360 -2.64 -5.97 -11.55
C GLY A 360 -1.46 -5.35 -12.27
N HIS A 361 -1.73 -4.31 -13.05
CA HIS A 361 -0.71 -3.61 -13.81
C HIS A 361 0.33 -2.93 -12.92
N THR A 362 1.55 -2.77 -13.43
CA THR A 362 2.70 -2.21 -12.71
C THR A 362 3.10 -0.81 -13.16
N ASP A 363 2.43 -0.28 -14.17
CA ASP A 363 2.69 1.02 -14.76
C ASP A 363 1.39 1.70 -15.22
N GLU A 364 1.50 2.89 -15.83
CA GLU A 364 0.34 3.70 -16.21
C GLU A 364 -0.65 2.95 -17.12
N LEU A 365 -1.89 2.82 -16.65
CA LEU A 365 -2.99 2.16 -17.36
C LEU A 365 -3.83 3.21 -18.08
N TRP A 366 -3.97 3.04 -19.40
CA TRP A 366 -4.78 3.92 -20.24
C TRP A 366 -5.80 3.15 -21.09
N GLY A 367 -5.53 1.88 -21.41
CA GLY A 367 -6.43 1.08 -22.23
C GLY A 367 -7.46 0.35 -21.39
N LEU A 368 -8.73 0.47 -21.80
CA LEU A 368 -9.86 -0.26 -21.25
C LEU A 368 -10.85 -0.57 -22.39
N ALA A 369 -11.29 -1.83 -22.47
CA ALA A 369 -12.33 -2.24 -23.42
C ALA A 369 -13.23 -3.32 -22.79
N THR A 370 -14.53 -3.16 -22.86
CA THR A 370 -15.49 -4.18 -22.40
C THR A 370 -15.85 -5.14 -23.53
N HIS A 371 -16.15 -6.39 -23.18
CA HIS A 371 -16.70 -7.36 -24.12
C HIS A 371 -18.16 -7.00 -24.43
N PRO A 372 -18.62 -7.05 -25.70
CA PRO A 372 -19.97 -6.61 -26.07
C PRO A 372 -21.10 -7.46 -25.47
N SER A 373 -20.86 -8.75 -25.20
CA SER A 373 -21.89 -9.69 -24.71
C SER A 373 -21.49 -10.59 -23.53
N ARG A 374 -20.27 -10.51 -23.02
CA ARG A 374 -19.76 -11.36 -21.93
C ARG A 374 -19.28 -10.45 -20.81
N GLU A 375 -19.23 -10.98 -19.60
CA GLU A 375 -18.74 -10.28 -18.41
C GLU A 375 -17.20 -10.30 -18.36
N LEU A 376 -16.59 -9.83 -19.45
CA LEU A 376 -15.15 -9.76 -19.64
C LEU A 376 -14.74 -8.34 -20.01
N PHE A 377 -13.54 -7.96 -19.63
CA PHE A 377 -12.94 -6.69 -20.05
C PHE A 377 -11.43 -6.83 -20.22
N LEU A 378 -10.88 -5.98 -21.08
CA LEU A 378 -9.46 -5.89 -21.38
C LEU A 378 -8.88 -4.63 -20.78
N THR A 379 -7.67 -4.74 -20.26
CA THR A 379 -6.85 -3.59 -19.89
C THR A 379 -5.50 -3.66 -20.58
N CYS A 380 -4.92 -2.49 -20.87
CA CYS A 380 -3.52 -2.40 -21.25
C CYS A 380 -2.84 -1.17 -20.62
N ALA A 381 -1.57 -1.34 -20.29
CA ALA A 381 -0.78 -0.34 -19.60
C ALA A 381 0.63 -0.22 -20.19
N GLN A 382 1.38 0.77 -19.72
CA GLN A 382 2.78 1.01 -20.11
C GLN A 382 3.74 -0.10 -19.63
N ASP A 383 3.27 -1.03 -18.81
CA ASP A 383 4.00 -2.25 -18.44
C ASP A 383 4.06 -3.31 -19.56
N GLN A 384 3.58 -2.96 -20.75
CA GLN A 384 3.58 -3.79 -21.96
C GLN A 384 2.65 -5.01 -21.85
N LEU A 385 1.76 -5.05 -20.86
CA LEU A 385 0.80 -6.13 -20.70
C LEU A 385 -0.58 -5.74 -21.25
N VAL A 386 -1.18 -6.69 -21.97
CA VAL A 386 -2.62 -6.73 -22.24
C VAL A 386 -3.21 -7.85 -21.41
N CYS A 387 -4.22 -7.55 -20.61
CA CYS A 387 -4.83 -8.48 -19.65
C CYS A 387 -6.33 -8.61 -19.94
N LEU A 388 -6.81 -9.85 -20.12
CA LEU A 388 -8.23 -10.17 -20.19
C LEU A 388 -8.72 -10.61 -18.81
N TRP A 389 -9.73 -9.93 -18.29
CA TRP A 389 -10.31 -10.16 -16.98
C TRP A 389 -11.74 -10.65 -17.08
N ASN A 390 -12.14 -11.47 -16.13
CA ASN A 390 -13.53 -11.81 -15.87
C ASN A 390 -14.06 -10.96 -14.72
N SER A 391 -15.15 -10.22 -14.94
CA SER A 391 -15.71 -9.32 -13.93
C SER A 391 -16.59 -10.01 -12.89
N VAL A 392 -16.98 -11.27 -13.11
CA VAL A 392 -17.83 -12.04 -12.17
C VAL A 392 -17.02 -12.66 -11.03
N ASP A 393 -15.93 -13.33 -11.38
CA ASP A 393 -15.05 -14.02 -10.41
C ASP A 393 -13.79 -13.21 -10.08
N HIS A 394 -13.65 -12.04 -10.71
CA HIS A 394 -12.53 -11.12 -10.58
C HIS A 394 -11.16 -11.74 -10.87
N SER A 395 -11.12 -12.69 -11.81
CA SER A 395 -9.91 -13.40 -12.20
C SER A 395 -9.32 -12.90 -13.52
N LEU A 396 -8.00 -13.09 -13.66
CA LEU A 396 -7.33 -12.94 -14.95
C LEU A 396 -7.54 -14.21 -15.77
N GLN A 397 -8.04 -14.07 -16.98
CA GLN A 397 -8.22 -15.17 -17.93
C GLN A 397 -6.92 -15.44 -18.69
N TRP A 398 -6.26 -14.39 -19.17
CA TRP A 398 -4.92 -14.46 -19.73
C TRP A 398 -4.25 -13.08 -19.73
N SER A 399 -2.92 -13.07 -19.79
CA SER A 399 -2.12 -11.88 -20.09
C SER A 399 -1.17 -12.15 -21.25
N ARG A 400 -0.89 -11.12 -22.05
CA ARG A 400 0.09 -11.17 -23.14
C ARG A 400 1.02 -9.96 -23.05
N ASN A 401 2.30 -10.21 -23.28
CA ASN A 401 3.30 -9.15 -23.40
C ASN A 401 3.37 -8.71 -24.87
N CYS A 402 3.13 -7.42 -25.12
CA CYS A 402 3.25 -6.81 -26.43
C CYS A 402 4.60 -6.08 -26.53
N CYS A 403 5.61 -6.75 -27.10
CA CYS A 403 6.90 -6.15 -27.36
C CYS A 403 6.81 -5.08 -28.46
N HIS A 404 7.78 -4.15 -28.50
CA HIS A 404 7.93 -3.18 -29.60
C HIS A 404 7.97 -3.89 -30.96
N GLY A 405 6.89 -3.77 -31.74
CA GLY A 405 6.73 -4.41 -33.05
C GLY A 405 5.28 -4.83 -33.34
N ASP A 406 4.46 -5.04 -32.30
CA ASP A 406 3.04 -5.33 -32.47
C ASP A 406 2.25 -4.04 -32.74
N PRO A 407 1.52 -3.93 -33.86
CA PRO A 407 0.77 -2.71 -34.23
C PRO A 407 -0.44 -2.42 -33.32
N LEU A 408 -0.65 -3.20 -32.26
CA LEU A 408 -1.83 -3.12 -31.38
C LEU A 408 -1.70 -2.12 -30.23
N VAL A 409 -0.52 -1.59 -29.96
CA VAL A 409 -0.28 -0.83 -28.73
C VAL A 409 0.27 0.54 -29.11
N PHE A 410 -0.54 1.58 -28.90
CA PHE A 410 -0.22 3.01 -28.67
C PHE A 410 -1.28 3.96 -29.25
N SER A 411 -2.21 3.47 -30.07
CA SER A 411 -3.40 4.22 -30.47
C SER A 411 -4.67 3.43 -30.19
N GLY A 412 -5.31 3.70 -29.05
CA GLY A 412 -6.66 3.29 -28.66
C GLY A 412 -7.09 1.87 -29.09
N ILE A 413 -7.20 0.95 -28.13
CA ILE A 413 -7.86 -0.34 -28.36
C ILE A 413 -9.23 -0.08 -29.01
N LYS A 414 -9.37 -0.39 -30.30
CA LYS A 414 -10.68 -0.46 -30.93
C LYS A 414 -11.24 -1.83 -30.58
N THR A 415 -12.40 -1.85 -29.91
CA THR A 415 -13.11 -3.07 -29.50
C THR A 415 -13.30 -4.08 -30.64
N ARG A 416 -13.36 -3.64 -31.90
CA ARG A 416 -13.47 -4.51 -33.08
C ARG A 416 -12.21 -5.31 -33.41
N ASP A 417 -11.04 -4.88 -32.97
CA ASP A 417 -9.77 -5.51 -33.35
C ASP A 417 -9.31 -6.58 -32.35
N ILE A 418 -10.02 -6.75 -31.21
CA ILE A 418 -9.63 -7.68 -30.14
C ILE A 418 -10.63 -8.82 -29.88
N TRP A 419 -11.92 -8.62 -30.18
CA TRP A 419 -12.96 -9.63 -29.92
C TRP A 419 -13.18 -10.61 -31.07
#